data_AF-A0A1R1DDE2-F1
#
_entry.id   AF-A0A1R1DDE2-F1
#
_cell.length_a   1.000
_cell.length_b   1.000
_cell.length_c   1.000
_cell.angle_alpha   90.00
_cell.angle_beta   90.00
_cell.angle_gamma   90.00
#
_symmetry.space_group_name_H-M   'P 1'
#
loop_
_entity.id
_entity.type
_entity.pdbx_description
1 polymer ?
#
loop_
_entity_poly.entity_id
_entity_poly.type
_entity_poly.pdbx_seq_one_letter_code
_entity_poly.pdbx_strand_id
1 'polypeptide(L)'
;MTPTYADWAKSFVVFNGNSYSVTDTEVEQDRVGSQIGKVTKYSDEEGTYRGNFSNYFPKGTTYYQIKDLEAAKAIAVKNSDGKFIRVDYDGKYPGEIIRWKPILAYMFGSFLLIIVFLLLQNNLKRK
;
A
#
# COMPACT_ATOMS: atom_id res chain seq x y z
N MET A 1 -37.38 -1.62 0.96
CA MET A 1 -36.35 -0.56 0.97
C MET A 1 -35.26 -1.00 0.01
N THR A 2 -35.16 -0.37 -1.16
CA THR A 2 -34.01 -0.54 -2.05
C THR A 2 -32.89 0.34 -1.50
N PRO A 3 -31.72 -0.20 -1.14
CA PRO A 3 -30.60 0.63 -0.75
C PRO A 3 -30.21 1.49 -1.95
N THR A 4 -30.32 2.81 -1.81
CA THR A 4 -29.82 3.75 -2.80
C THR A 4 -28.29 3.74 -2.67
N TYR A 5 -27.64 2.96 -3.52
CA TYR A 5 -26.18 2.98 -3.63
C TYR A 5 -25.76 4.38 -4.09
N ALA A 6 -24.84 4.98 -3.37
CA ALA A 6 -24.24 6.24 -3.76
C ALA A 6 -23.52 6.09 -5.11
N ASP A 7 -24.03 6.73 -6.16
CA ASP A 7 -23.40 6.79 -7.50
C ASP A 7 -22.06 7.56 -7.52
N TRP A 8 -21.65 8.13 -6.38
CA TRP A 8 -20.38 8.82 -6.19
C TRP A 8 -19.28 7.95 -5.57
N ALA A 9 -19.59 6.70 -5.18
CA ALA A 9 -18.60 5.82 -4.55
C ALA A 9 -17.61 5.28 -5.60
N LYS A 10 -16.46 5.93 -5.71
CA LYS A 10 -15.36 5.48 -6.57
C LYS A 10 -14.88 4.09 -6.11
N SER A 11 -14.86 3.11 -7.02
CA SER A 11 -14.28 1.79 -6.75
C SER A 11 -12.76 1.86 -6.87
N PHE A 12 -12.04 1.32 -5.89
CA PHE A 12 -10.58 1.37 -5.87
C PHE A 12 -9.93 0.18 -5.14
N VAL A 13 -8.64 0.05 -5.37
CA VAL A 13 -7.73 -0.82 -4.62
C VAL A 13 -6.55 -0.03 -4.11
N VAL A 14 -6.00 -0.46 -2.99
CA VAL A 14 -4.74 0.01 -2.44
C VAL A 14 -3.71 -1.09 -2.62
N PHE A 15 -2.57 -0.73 -3.20
CA PHE A 15 -1.42 -1.59 -3.36
C PHE A 15 -0.15 -0.81 -3.03
N ASN A 16 0.63 -1.31 -2.06
CA ASN A 16 1.93 -0.76 -1.69
C ASN A 16 1.93 0.78 -1.50
N GLY A 17 0.94 1.27 -0.74
CA GLY A 17 0.78 2.69 -0.42
C GLY A 17 0.21 3.57 -1.52
N ASN A 18 -0.19 3.00 -2.64
CA ASN A 18 -0.81 3.71 -3.76
C ASN A 18 -2.28 3.31 -3.88
N SER A 19 -3.13 4.29 -4.22
CA SER A 19 -4.52 4.08 -4.61
C SER A 19 -4.61 3.87 -6.12
N TYR A 20 -5.46 2.94 -6.56
CA TYR A 20 -5.75 2.67 -7.96
C TYR A 20 -7.26 2.58 -8.17
N SER A 21 -7.76 3.30 -9.16
CA SER A 21 -9.18 3.34 -9.51
C SER A 21 -9.54 2.17 -10.41
N VAL A 22 -10.67 1.51 -10.13
CA VAL A 22 -11.20 0.46 -11.00
C VAL A 22 -11.71 1.08 -12.29
N THR A 23 -11.42 0.44 -13.41
CA THR A 23 -11.91 0.84 -14.75
C THR A 23 -12.73 -0.30 -15.36
N ASP A 24 -13.49 -0.02 -16.41
CA ASP A 24 -14.22 -1.03 -17.18
C ASP A 24 -13.35 -1.73 -18.23
N THR A 25 -12.04 -1.47 -18.24
CA THR A 25 -11.11 -2.02 -19.22
C THR A 25 -10.63 -3.40 -18.79
N GLU A 26 -10.96 -4.42 -19.59
CA GLU A 26 -10.39 -5.76 -19.46
C GLU A 26 -8.94 -5.78 -20.01
N VAL A 27 -8.08 -6.55 -19.34
CA VAL A 27 -6.69 -6.80 -19.75
C VAL A 27 -6.64 -8.20 -20.33
N GLU A 28 -6.22 -8.30 -21.58
CA GLU A 28 -6.01 -9.59 -22.25
C GLU A 28 -5.03 -10.48 -21.48
N GLN A 29 -5.31 -11.78 -21.42
CA GLN A 29 -4.55 -12.73 -20.62
C GLN A 29 -3.07 -12.81 -21.03
N ASP A 30 -2.76 -12.62 -22.30
CA ASP A 30 -1.39 -12.59 -22.83
C ASP A 30 -0.60 -11.36 -22.36
N ARG A 31 -1.27 -10.29 -21.94
CA ARG A 31 -0.69 -9.07 -21.36
C ARG A 31 -0.55 -9.12 -19.84
N VAL A 32 -1.08 -10.14 -19.18
CA VAL A 32 -0.94 -10.32 -17.73
C VAL A 32 0.45 -10.87 -17.42
N GLY A 33 1.13 -10.21 -16.49
CA GLY A 33 2.45 -10.58 -16.00
C GLY A 33 2.40 -11.37 -14.68
N SER A 34 3.46 -11.24 -13.90
CA SER A 34 3.58 -11.92 -12.61
C SER A 34 2.56 -11.41 -11.57
N GLN A 35 2.23 -12.27 -10.61
CA GLN A 35 1.48 -11.88 -9.41
C GLN A 35 2.38 -11.00 -8.52
N ILE A 36 1.89 -9.82 -8.15
CA ILE A 36 2.64 -8.81 -7.37
C ILE A 36 2.02 -8.53 -6.00
N GLY A 37 0.81 -9.04 -5.73
CA GLY A 37 0.14 -8.82 -4.46
C GLY A 37 -1.24 -9.45 -4.41
N LYS A 38 -1.97 -9.14 -3.33
CA LYS A 38 -3.39 -9.49 -3.17
C LYS A 38 -4.07 -8.54 -2.20
N VAL A 39 -5.39 -8.44 -2.27
CA VAL A 39 -6.25 -7.79 -1.29
C VAL A 39 -6.09 -8.50 0.06
N THR A 40 -5.67 -7.77 1.08
CA THR A 40 -5.56 -8.28 2.46
C THR A 40 -6.76 -7.93 3.33
N LYS A 41 -7.50 -6.86 2.96
CA LYS A 41 -8.74 -6.42 3.61
C LYS A 41 -9.74 -5.89 2.58
N TYR A 42 -10.99 -6.30 2.70
CA TYR A 42 -12.14 -5.66 2.07
C TYR A 42 -12.84 -4.74 3.09
N SER A 43 -13.32 -3.58 2.67
CA SER A 43 -14.20 -2.68 3.43
C SER A 43 -14.76 -1.63 2.48
N ASP A 44 -16.07 -1.42 2.51
CA ASP A 44 -16.77 -0.32 1.84
C ASP A 44 -17.13 0.83 2.82
N GLU A 45 -16.89 0.61 4.12
CA GLU A 45 -17.02 1.62 5.17
C GLU A 45 -15.93 2.69 5.09
N GLU A 46 -16.32 3.95 5.31
CA GLU A 46 -15.40 5.09 5.38
C GLU A 46 -14.34 4.88 6.48
N GLY A 47 -13.08 5.06 6.11
CA GLY A 47 -11.98 4.87 7.03
C GLY A 47 -10.65 4.71 6.33
N THR A 48 -9.63 4.55 7.16
CA THR A 48 -8.26 4.35 6.73
C THR A 48 -7.77 2.98 7.14
N TYR A 49 -7.29 2.20 6.16
CA TYR A 49 -6.90 0.82 6.37
C TYR A 49 -5.42 0.60 6.08
N ARG A 50 -4.82 -0.43 6.69
CA ARG A 50 -3.41 -0.77 6.49
C ARG A 50 -3.26 -1.93 5.51
N GLY A 51 -2.16 -1.91 4.77
CA GLY A 51 -1.82 -2.95 3.80
C GLY A 51 -2.64 -2.83 2.51
N ASN A 52 -2.64 -3.91 1.73
CA ASN A 52 -3.40 -3.94 0.48
C ASN A 52 -4.89 -4.07 0.79
N PHE A 53 -5.67 -3.14 0.27
CA PHE A 53 -7.07 -2.96 0.64
C PHE A 53 -7.93 -2.78 -0.62
N SER A 54 -9.22 -3.09 -0.55
CA SER A 54 -10.18 -2.73 -1.60
C SER A 54 -11.57 -2.48 -1.02
N ASN A 55 -12.30 -1.56 -1.62
CA ASN A 55 -13.73 -1.36 -1.38
C ASN A 55 -14.63 -2.05 -2.41
N TYR A 56 -14.05 -2.81 -3.34
CA TYR A 56 -14.76 -3.43 -4.45
C TYR A 56 -14.44 -4.93 -4.56
N PHE A 57 -13.16 -5.29 -4.52
CA PHE A 57 -12.73 -6.68 -4.66
C PHE A 57 -12.60 -7.39 -3.31
N PRO A 58 -13.03 -8.66 -3.21
CA PRO A 58 -12.99 -9.40 -1.96
C PRO A 58 -11.55 -9.69 -1.50
N LYS A 59 -11.41 -9.96 -0.20
CA LYS A 59 -10.13 -10.39 0.40
C LYS A 59 -9.60 -11.63 -0.33
N GLY A 60 -8.32 -11.62 -0.68
CA GLY A 60 -7.65 -12.69 -1.42
C GLY A 60 -7.56 -12.44 -2.93
N THR A 61 -8.35 -11.50 -3.48
CA THR A 61 -8.24 -11.10 -4.88
C THR A 61 -6.80 -10.68 -5.22
N THR A 62 -6.27 -11.22 -6.30
CA THR A 62 -4.84 -11.13 -6.64
C THR A 62 -4.56 -9.96 -7.57
N TYR A 63 -3.43 -9.30 -7.35
CA TYR A 63 -2.91 -8.22 -8.19
C TYR A 63 -1.78 -8.75 -9.07
N TYR A 64 -1.76 -8.30 -10.32
CA TYR A 64 -0.82 -8.72 -11.34
C TYR A 64 -0.20 -7.52 -12.02
N GLN A 65 1.04 -7.68 -12.46
CA GLN A 65 1.66 -6.73 -13.37
C GLN A 65 0.97 -6.78 -14.75
N ILE A 66 0.93 -5.64 -15.45
CA ILE A 66 0.61 -5.60 -16.88
C ILE A 66 1.94 -5.54 -17.63
N LYS A 67 2.16 -6.43 -18.61
CA LYS A 67 3.40 -6.47 -19.41
C LYS A 67 3.64 -5.12 -20.09
N ASP A 68 4.92 -4.73 -20.10
CA ASP A 68 5.41 -3.47 -20.65
C ASP A 68 4.79 -2.20 -20.03
N LEU A 69 4.19 -2.34 -18.84
CA LEU A 69 3.63 -1.23 -18.08
C LEU A 69 4.14 -1.28 -16.63
N GLU A 70 4.61 -0.13 -16.16
CA GLU A 70 5.04 0.02 -14.77
C GLU A 70 3.84 -0.06 -13.84
N ALA A 71 3.96 -0.82 -12.75
CA ALA A 71 2.92 -0.93 -11.73
C ALA A 71 2.55 0.42 -11.08
N ALA A 72 3.40 1.43 -11.18
CA ALA A 72 3.11 2.79 -10.74
C ALA A 72 2.10 3.53 -11.64
N LYS A 73 1.78 3.00 -12.82
CA LYS A 73 0.80 3.56 -13.77
C LYS A 73 -0.51 2.80 -13.74
N ALA A 74 -0.45 1.47 -13.82
CA ALA A 74 -1.63 0.62 -13.71
C ALA A 74 -1.23 -0.82 -13.34
N ILE A 75 -2.18 -1.57 -12.79
CA ILE A 75 -2.05 -3.01 -12.50
C ILE A 75 -3.30 -3.74 -12.98
N ALA A 76 -3.23 -5.07 -13.05
CA ALA A 76 -4.37 -5.93 -13.36
C ALA A 76 -4.87 -6.62 -12.08
N VAL A 77 -6.18 -6.76 -11.94
CA VAL A 77 -6.84 -7.42 -10.83
C VAL A 77 -7.74 -8.54 -11.35
N LYS A 78 -7.59 -9.76 -10.83
CA LYS A 78 -8.44 -10.88 -11.25
C LYS A 78 -9.77 -10.85 -10.51
N ASN A 79 -10.88 -10.65 -11.21
CA ASN A 79 -12.22 -10.64 -10.63
C ASN A 79 -12.75 -12.06 -10.36
N SER A 80 -13.95 -12.18 -9.78
CA SER A 80 -14.60 -13.45 -9.48
C SER A 80 -14.88 -14.31 -10.73
N ASP A 81 -15.09 -13.66 -11.87
CA ASP A 81 -15.42 -14.31 -13.15
C ASP A 81 -14.16 -14.80 -13.87
N GLY A 82 -12.98 -14.61 -13.27
CA GLY A 82 -11.69 -15.00 -13.82
C GLY A 82 -11.10 -14.02 -14.82
N LYS A 83 -11.76 -12.89 -15.08
CA LYS A 83 -11.30 -11.81 -15.96
C LYS A 83 -10.28 -10.93 -15.25
N PHE A 84 -9.39 -10.31 -16.02
CA PHE A 84 -8.41 -9.37 -15.51
C PHE A 84 -8.87 -7.95 -15.79
N ILE A 85 -9.13 -7.18 -14.74
CA ILE A 85 -9.61 -5.80 -14.83
C ILE A 85 -8.43 -4.87 -14.61
N ARG A 86 -8.28 -3.87 -15.48
CA ARG A 86 -7.28 -2.82 -15.33
C ARG A 86 -7.70 -1.86 -14.23
N VAL A 87 -6.78 -1.54 -13.34
CA VAL A 87 -6.94 -0.47 -12.36
C VAL A 87 -5.80 0.55 -12.51
N ASP A 88 -6.16 1.83 -12.58
CA ASP A 88 -5.24 2.93 -12.92
C ASP A 88 -4.82 3.71 -11.67
N TYR A 89 -3.55 4.09 -11.60
CA TYR A 89 -3.01 4.83 -10.47
C TYR A 89 -3.73 6.16 -10.25
N ASP A 90 -4.11 6.41 -9.00
CA ASP A 90 -4.93 7.56 -8.59
C ASP A 90 -4.29 8.39 -7.48
N GLY A 91 -3.03 8.09 -7.13
CA GLY A 91 -2.29 8.84 -6.11
C GLY A 91 -1.84 7.99 -4.92
N LYS A 92 -1.25 8.65 -3.93
CA LYS A 92 -0.83 8.02 -2.67
C LYS A 92 -2.02 7.77 -1.77
N TYR A 93 -2.10 6.58 -1.19
CA TYR A 93 -3.13 6.27 -0.22
C TYR A 93 -2.73 6.84 1.16
N PRO A 94 -3.57 7.69 1.78
CA PRO A 94 -3.22 8.40 3.01
C PRO A 94 -3.03 7.49 4.23
N GLY A 95 -3.47 6.22 4.14
CA GLY A 95 -3.39 5.26 5.25
C GLY A 95 -2.06 4.58 5.48
N GLU A 96 -1.06 4.81 4.62
CA GLU A 96 0.27 4.28 4.89
C GLU A 96 1.04 5.09 5.92
N ILE A 97 0.98 4.61 7.16
CA ILE A 97 1.92 4.97 8.21
C ILE A 97 3.29 4.38 7.83
N ILE A 98 4.11 5.13 7.09
CA ILE A 98 5.15 5.86 7.81
C ILE A 98 5.88 5.08 8.92
N ARG A 99 6.50 3.92 8.68
CA ARG A 99 7.14 3.08 9.72
C ARG A 99 8.45 3.69 10.28
N TRP A 100 8.44 4.97 10.69
CA TRP A 100 9.60 5.71 11.24
C TRP A 100 9.90 5.42 12.71
N LYS A 101 8.97 4.77 13.45
CA LYS A 101 9.14 4.54 14.89
C LYS A 101 10.45 3.83 15.30
N PRO A 102 10.95 2.78 14.60
CA PRO A 102 12.22 2.18 15.00
C PRO A 102 13.42 3.09 14.71
N ILE A 103 13.41 3.86 13.61
CA ILE A 103 14.53 4.71 13.21
C ILE A 103 14.77 5.83 14.23
N LEU A 104 13.70 6.47 14.70
CA LEU A 104 13.80 7.50 15.74
C LEU A 104 14.34 6.92 17.07
N ALA A 105 13.92 5.72 17.46
CA ALA A 105 14.41 5.09 18.69
C ALA A 105 15.91 4.77 18.63
N TYR A 106 16.41 4.27 17.49
CA TYR A 106 17.84 4.03 17.31
C TYR A 106 18.67 5.32 17.27
N MET A 107 18.12 6.41 16.72
CA MET A 107 18.76 7.74 16.74
C MET A 107 18.90 8.32 18.16
N PHE A 108 17.88 8.18 19.01
CA PHE A 108 17.98 8.58 20.41
C PHE A 108 18.96 7.70 21.20
N GLY A 109 18.96 6.38 20.96
CA GLY A 109 19.88 5.45 21.61
C GLY A 109 21.35 5.70 21.24
N SER A 110 21.66 5.94 19.96
CA SER A 110 23.02 6.24 19.52
C SER A 110 23.53 7.58 20.04
N PHE A 111 22.67 8.59 20.13
CA PHE A 111 23.01 9.90 20.70
C PHE A 111 23.36 9.81 22.20
N LEU A 112 22.61 9.01 22.97
CA LEU A 112 22.90 8.74 24.39
C LEU A 112 24.26 8.05 24.58
N LEU A 113 24.58 7.07 23.73
CA LEU A 113 25.87 6.36 23.76
C LEU A 113 27.04 7.31 23.44
N ILE A 114 26.87 8.22 22.48
CA ILE A 114 27.88 9.23 22.14
C ILE A 114 28.11 10.17 23.32
N ILE A 115 27.06 10.65 24.00
CA ILE A 115 27.19 11.51 25.19
C ILE A 115 27.95 10.79 26.31
N VAL A 116 27.57 9.55 26.63
CA VAL A 116 28.25 8.74 27.66
C VAL A 116 29.73 8.54 27.32
N PHE A 117 30.04 8.23 26.06
CA PHE A 117 31.42 8.09 25.60
C PHE A 117 32.24 9.38 25.77
N LEU A 118 31.68 10.54 25.41
CA LEU A 118 32.33 11.84 25.59
C LEU A 118 32.56 12.17 27.08
N LEU A 119 31.60 11.85 27.95
CA LEU A 119 31.73 12.04 29.40
C LEU A 119 32.83 11.15 30.01
N LEU A 120 32.92 9.89 29.57
CA LEU A 120 33.97 8.96 30.00
C LEU A 120 35.37 9.43 29.56
N GLN A 121 35.53 9.88 28.33
CA GLN A 121 36.80 10.44 27.85
C GLN A 121 37.22 11.70 28.61
N ASN A 122 36.26 12.57 28.94
CA ASN A 122 36.54 13.79 29.71
C ASN A 122 36.94 13.47 31.17
N ASN A 123 36.35 12.45 31.80
CA ASN A 123 36.71 12.04 33.16
C ASN A 123 38.11 11.38 33.20
N LEU A 124 38.41 10.51 32.23
CA LEU A 124 39.73 9.87 32.09
C LEU A 124 40.86 10.88 31.84
N LYS A 125 40.62 11.97 31.12
CA LYS A 125 41.63 13.03 30.87
C LYS A 125 41.90 13.93 32.07
N ARG A 126 41.01 13.95 33.08
CA ARG A 126 41.13 14.80 34.28
C ARG A 126 41.83 14.10 35.45
N LYS A 127 42.17 12.82 35.30
CA LYS A 127 42.85 11.99 36.30
C LYS A 127 44.31 11.82 35.90
#